data_AF-A0A0P0USV8-F1
#
_entry.id   AF-A0A0P0USV8-F1
#
_cell.length_a   1.000
_cell.length_b   1.000
_cell.length_c   1.000
_cell.angle_alpha   90.00
_cell.angle_beta   90.00
_cell.angle_gamma   90.00
#
_symmetry.space_group_name_H-M   'P 1'
#
loop_
_entity.id
_entity.type
_entity.pdbx_description
1 polymer ?
#
loop_
_entity_poly.entity_id
_entity_poly.type
_entity_poly.pdbx_seq_one_letter_code
_entity_poly.pdbx_strand_id
1 'polypeptide(L)'
;MKKTVLFLVLFGTLGMMQISVGATDQRYHLGLDDEEKVEFLSEMRQMLMSVQQIVFGIGTGNKTMIIKAARYSGNRMARATPQSVKDKTPVSFEQIGAPTHMMFEELAINAAEVDEDDADDMKDLAELTGKLMKNCLACHEAFTVN
;
A
#
# COMPACT_ATOMS: atom_id res chain seq x y z
N MET A 1 48.98 11.04 -57.42
CA MET A 1 47.80 10.96 -58.31
C MET A 1 46.60 10.55 -57.49
N LYS A 2 45.62 11.46 -57.35
CA LYS A 2 44.36 11.26 -56.62
C LYS A 2 43.50 10.20 -57.33
N LYS A 3 42.93 9.26 -56.58
CA LYS A 3 41.72 8.53 -57.01
C LYS A 3 40.72 8.54 -55.86
N THR A 4 39.79 9.47 -55.96
CA THR A 4 38.60 9.60 -55.11
C THR A 4 37.67 8.44 -55.47
N VAL A 5 37.37 7.56 -54.52
CA VAL A 5 36.32 6.54 -54.68
C VAL A 5 35.11 7.00 -53.86
N LEU A 6 34.06 7.37 -54.58
CA LEU A 6 32.77 7.79 -54.06
C LEU A 6 32.02 6.53 -53.59
N PHE A 7 31.94 6.29 -52.28
CA PHE A 7 31.11 5.23 -51.72
C PHE A 7 29.67 5.74 -51.56
N LEU A 8 28.79 5.21 -52.40
CA LEU A 8 27.37 5.49 -52.42
C LEU A 8 26.71 4.73 -51.26
N VAL A 9 26.06 5.48 -50.38
CA VAL A 9 25.44 5.02 -49.14
C VAL A 9 24.15 4.26 -49.46
N LEU A 10 24.05 3.00 -49.02
CA LEU A 10 22.79 2.26 -48.94
C LEU A 10 22.48 2.01 -47.46
N PHE A 11 21.88 3.01 -46.80
CA PHE A 11 21.35 2.86 -45.44
C PHE A 11 20.07 2.01 -45.54
N GLY A 12 20.21 0.70 -45.36
CA GLY A 12 19.06 -0.19 -45.17
C GLY A 12 18.38 0.18 -43.86
N THR A 13 17.17 0.74 -43.94
CA THR A 13 16.30 0.93 -42.77
C THR A 13 15.79 -0.43 -42.32
N LEU A 14 16.62 -1.16 -41.56
CA LEU A 14 16.16 -2.30 -40.78
C LEU A 14 15.30 -1.71 -39.65
N GLY A 15 14.00 -1.63 -39.88
CA GLY A 15 13.04 -1.26 -38.85
C GLY A 15 13.20 -2.23 -37.68
N MET A 16 13.74 -1.75 -36.56
CA MET A 16 13.71 -2.47 -35.30
C MET A 16 12.25 -2.59 -34.89
N MET A 17 11.64 -3.73 -35.22
CA MET A 17 10.33 -4.11 -34.69
C MET A 17 10.54 -4.41 -33.20
N GLN A 18 10.35 -3.40 -32.36
CA GLN A 18 10.33 -3.61 -30.92
C GLN A 18 9.11 -4.48 -30.59
N ILE A 19 9.35 -5.75 -30.28
CA ILE A 19 8.34 -6.59 -29.64
C ILE A 19 8.19 -6.03 -28.22
N SER A 20 7.13 -5.27 -27.97
CA SER A 20 6.72 -4.95 -26.62
C SER A 20 6.19 -6.24 -25.99
N VAL A 21 7.05 -6.99 -25.31
CA VAL A 21 6.60 -8.01 -24.38
C VAL A 21 5.87 -7.23 -23.28
N GLY A 22 4.54 -7.28 -23.28
CA GLY A 22 3.74 -6.59 -22.26
C GLY A 22 4.26 -7.01 -20.89
N ALA A 23 4.63 -6.04 -20.05
CA ALA A 23 5.10 -6.34 -18.71
C ALA A 23 4.01 -7.11 -17.97
N THR A 24 4.26 -8.39 -17.68
CA THR A 24 3.38 -9.19 -16.83
C THR A 24 3.55 -8.73 -15.40
N ASP A 25 2.44 -8.61 -14.67
CA ASP A 25 2.46 -8.30 -13.25
C ASP A 25 3.26 -9.39 -12.50
N GLN A 26 4.29 -8.98 -11.77
CA GLN A 26 5.20 -9.89 -11.05
C GLN A 26 4.78 -10.12 -9.60
N ARG A 27 3.68 -9.51 -9.16
CA ARG A 27 3.17 -9.63 -7.80
C ARG A 27 2.63 -11.03 -7.55
N TYR A 28 2.73 -11.47 -6.30
CA TYR A 28 2.14 -12.73 -5.87
C TYR A 28 0.61 -12.63 -5.88
N HIS A 29 -0.04 -13.46 -6.68
CA HIS A 29 -1.50 -13.55 -6.74
C HIS A 29 -2.03 -14.34 -5.53
N LEU A 30 -2.92 -13.73 -4.75
CA LEU A 30 -3.51 -14.35 -3.55
C LEU A 30 -4.51 -15.47 -3.87
N GLY A 31 -4.96 -15.61 -5.12
CA GLY A 31 -5.86 -16.70 -5.52
C GLY A 31 -7.23 -16.67 -4.83
N LEU A 32 -7.71 -15.47 -4.50
CA LEU A 32 -9.03 -15.26 -3.90
C LEU A 32 -10.12 -15.56 -4.93
N ASP A 33 -11.21 -16.20 -4.52
CA ASP A 33 -12.40 -16.25 -5.36
C ASP A 33 -13.12 -14.89 -5.39
N ASP A 34 -14.23 -14.80 -6.12
CA ASP A 34 -14.95 -13.53 -6.29
C ASP A 34 -15.53 -12.99 -4.97
N GLU A 35 -15.97 -13.84 -4.05
CA GLU A 35 -16.54 -13.44 -2.77
C GLU A 35 -15.44 -12.96 -1.82
N GLU A 36 -14.37 -13.73 -1.70
CA GLU A 36 -13.18 -13.39 -0.93
C GLU A 36 -12.52 -12.10 -1.44
N LYS A 37 -12.46 -11.90 -2.76
CA LYS A 37 -11.94 -10.69 -3.39
C LYS A 37 -12.76 -9.46 -3.00
N VAL A 38 -14.08 -9.57 -2.99
CA VAL A 38 -14.96 -8.47 -2.59
C VAL A 38 -14.74 -8.10 -1.12
N GLU A 39 -14.67 -9.10 -0.24
CA GLU A 39 -14.45 -8.87 1.19
C GLU A 39 -13.07 -8.25 1.46
N PHE A 40 -12.01 -8.84 0.90
CA PHE A 40 -10.65 -8.34 1.04
C PHE A 40 -10.50 -6.90 0.54
N LEU A 41 -11.07 -6.58 -0.63
CA LEU A 41 -11.00 -5.22 -1.18
C LEU A 41 -11.88 -4.23 -0.41
N SER A 42 -12.96 -4.69 0.23
CA SER A 42 -13.75 -3.88 1.17
C SER A 42 -12.92 -3.48 2.38
N GLU A 43 -12.21 -4.45 2.95
CA GLU A 43 -11.24 -4.27 4.02
C GLU A 43 -10.12 -3.29 3.63
N MET A 44 -9.50 -3.45 2.45
CA MET A 44 -8.45 -2.52 1.98
C MET A 44 -8.98 -1.09 1.80
N ARG A 45 -10.21 -0.93 1.29
CA ARG A 45 -10.85 0.38 1.18
C ARG A 45 -11.08 1.01 2.56
N GLN A 46 -11.46 0.20 3.53
CA GLN A 46 -11.63 0.66 4.91
C GLN A 46 -10.32 1.11 5.55
N MET A 47 -9.20 0.41 5.32
CA MET A 47 -7.89 0.87 5.78
C MET A 47 -7.51 2.22 5.17
N LEU A 48 -7.80 2.42 3.87
CA LEU A 48 -7.59 3.71 3.22
C LEU A 48 -8.46 4.83 3.84
N MET A 49 -9.72 4.55 4.14
CA MET A 49 -10.60 5.49 4.85
C MET A 49 -10.05 5.85 6.23
N SER A 50 -9.53 4.87 6.96
CA SER A 50 -8.92 5.11 8.28
C SER A 50 -7.69 6.02 8.17
N VAL A 51 -6.79 5.77 7.21
CA VAL A 51 -5.63 6.67 6.97
C VAL A 51 -6.09 8.08 6.64
N GLN A 52 -7.07 8.24 5.75
CA GLN A 52 -7.61 9.55 5.41
C GLN A 52 -8.14 10.29 6.65
N GLN A 53 -8.92 9.61 7.49
CA GLN A 53 -9.48 10.19 8.72
C GLN A 53 -8.41 10.52 9.76
N ILE A 54 -7.36 9.70 9.86
CA ILE A 54 -6.22 9.96 10.74
C ILE A 54 -5.49 11.23 10.30
N VAL A 55 -5.13 11.33 9.02
CA VAL A 55 -4.43 12.51 8.48
C VAL A 55 -5.28 13.78 8.62
N PHE A 56 -6.59 13.68 8.36
CA PHE A 56 -7.50 14.81 8.56
C PHE A 56 -7.64 15.17 10.04
N GLY A 57 -7.75 14.17 10.92
CA GLY A 57 -7.78 14.36 12.36
C GLY A 57 -6.54 15.09 12.87
N ILE A 58 -5.35 14.68 12.43
CA ILE A 58 -4.08 15.35 12.74
C ILE A 58 -4.12 16.82 12.30
N GLY A 59 -4.51 17.08 11.03
CA GLY A 59 -4.54 18.44 10.49
C GLY A 59 -5.59 19.36 11.13
N THR A 60 -6.54 18.80 11.89
CA THR A 60 -7.63 19.53 12.54
C THR A 60 -7.57 19.47 14.07
N GLY A 61 -6.55 18.82 14.66
CA GLY A 61 -6.46 18.59 16.10
C GLY A 61 -7.55 17.67 16.66
N ASN A 62 -8.23 16.87 15.82
CA ASN A 62 -9.35 16.03 16.26
C ASN A 62 -8.89 14.62 16.66
N LYS A 63 -8.39 14.47 17.91
CA LYS A 63 -7.90 13.18 18.38
C LYS A 63 -8.97 12.09 18.46
N THR A 64 -10.23 12.44 18.74
CA THR A 64 -11.33 11.47 18.76
C THR A 64 -11.53 10.80 17.40
N MET A 65 -11.39 11.58 16.31
CA MET A 65 -11.45 11.04 14.95
C MET A 65 -10.28 10.08 14.67
N ILE A 66 -9.06 10.47 15.07
CA ILE A 66 -7.85 9.65 14.90
C ILE A 66 -8.05 8.30 15.60
N ILE A 67 -8.42 8.32 16.88
CA ILE A 67 -8.63 7.11 17.69
C ILE A 67 -9.68 6.21 17.04
N LYS A 68 -10.85 6.75 16.67
CA LYS A 68 -11.93 5.95 16.09
C LYS A 68 -11.52 5.28 14.78
N ALA A 69 -10.87 6.02 13.90
CA ALA A 69 -10.39 5.51 12.61
C ALA A 69 -9.32 4.42 12.81
N ALA A 70 -8.33 4.71 13.65
CA ALA A 70 -7.24 3.80 13.96
C ALA A 70 -7.75 2.49 14.61
N ARG A 71 -8.67 2.58 15.58
CA ARG A 71 -9.31 1.40 16.19
C ARG A 71 -10.08 0.53 15.21
N TYR A 72 -10.69 1.12 14.19
CA TYR A 72 -11.42 0.35 13.18
C TYR A 72 -10.48 -0.58 12.43
N SER A 73 -9.39 -0.03 11.89
CA SER A 73 -8.41 -0.76 11.07
C SER A 73 -7.34 -1.48 11.87
N GLY A 74 -7.33 -1.36 13.19
CA GLY A 74 -6.47 -2.15 14.07
C GLY A 74 -6.96 -3.60 14.23
N ASN A 75 -6.72 -4.16 15.42
CA ASN A 75 -7.01 -5.57 15.73
C ASN A 75 -8.47 -6.00 15.54
N ARG A 76 -9.43 -5.05 15.57
CA ARG A 76 -10.84 -5.34 15.29
C ARG A 76 -11.02 -5.92 13.89
N MET A 77 -10.46 -5.24 12.89
CA MET A 77 -10.56 -5.66 11.49
C MET A 77 -9.80 -6.98 11.27
N ALA A 78 -8.57 -7.10 11.76
CA ALA A 78 -7.78 -8.34 11.66
C ALA A 78 -8.52 -9.59 12.17
N ARG A 79 -9.29 -9.44 13.25
CA ARG A 79 -10.13 -10.54 13.77
C ARG A 79 -11.36 -10.82 12.92
N ALA A 80 -11.94 -9.80 12.30
CA ALA A 80 -13.13 -9.90 11.46
C ALA A 80 -12.85 -10.52 10.08
N THR A 81 -11.61 -10.43 9.58
CA THR A 81 -11.22 -11.04 8.30
C THR A 81 -11.58 -12.53 8.25
N PRO A 82 -12.30 -13.01 7.22
CA PRO A 82 -12.71 -14.40 7.11
C PRO A 82 -11.54 -15.38 7.15
N GLN A 83 -11.76 -16.56 7.71
CA GLN A 83 -10.73 -17.60 7.75
C GLN A 83 -10.35 -18.07 6.33
N SER A 84 -11.31 -18.13 5.40
CA SER A 84 -11.06 -18.49 3.99
C SER A 84 -10.05 -17.57 3.31
N VAL A 85 -10.11 -16.26 3.60
CA VAL A 85 -9.12 -15.27 3.12
C VAL A 85 -7.77 -15.48 3.80
N LYS A 86 -7.76 -15.64 5.13
CA LYS A 86 -6.52 -15.87 5.91
C LYS A 86 -5.74 -17.09 5.42
N ASP A 87 -6.44 -18.18 5.12
CA ASP A 87 -5.83 -19.43 4.66
C ASP A 87 -5.12 -19.29 3.30
N LYS A 88 -5.45 -18.25 2.51
CA LYS A 88 -4.83 -17.93 1.22
C LYS A 88 -3.73 -16.88 1.30
N THR A 89 -3.49 -16.29 2.47
CA THR A 89 -2.38 -15.36 2.65
C THR A 89 -1.09 -16.12 2.96
N PRO A 90 0.01 -15.92 2.20
CA PRO A 90 1.28 -16.56 2.51
C PRO A 90 1.93 -15.92 3.75
N VAL A 91 2.89 -16.63 4.37
CA VAL A 91 3.64 -16.10 5.54
C VAL A 91 4.25 -14.72 5.28
N SER A 92 4.75 -14.47 4.06
CA SER A 92 5.29 -13.16 3.67
C SER A 92 4.24 -12.04 3.68
N PHE A 93 2.96 -12.37 3.43
CA PHE A 93 1.86 -11.44 3.56
C PHE A 93 1.57 -11.14 5.03
N GLU A 94 1.50 -12.17 5.87
CA GLU A 94 1.23 -12.04 7.31
C GLU A 94 2.29 -11.18 8.02
N GLN A 95 3.55 -11.31 7.60
CA GLN A 95 4.68 -10.50 8.06
C GLN A 95 4.52 -8.99 7.80
N ILE A 96 3.59 -8.59 6.95
CA ILE A 96 3.24 -7.19 6.67
C ILE A 96 1.86 -6.86 7.24
N GLY A 97 0.86 -7.71 6.99
CA GLY A 97 -0.53 -7.49 7.37
C GLY A 97 -0.72 -7.37 8.89
N ALA A 98 -0.26 -8.36 9.66
CA ALA A 98 -0.45 -8.34 11.12
C ALA A 98 0.26 -7.15 11.79
N PRO A 99 1.53 -6.82 11.46
CA PRO A 99 2.17 -5.60 11.95
C PRO A 99 1.43 -4.31 11.58
N THR A 100 0.83 -4.24 10.38
CA THR A 100 0.05 -3.06 9.97
C THR A 100 -1.15 -2.82 10.89
N HIS A 101 -1.89 -3.88 11.23
CA HIS A 101 -3.00 -3.78 12.20
C HIS A 101 -2.53 -3.36 13.59
N MET A 102 -1.34 -3.81 14.02
CA MET A 102 -0.74 -3.36 15.29
C MET A 102 -0.35 -1.88 15.26
N MET A 103 0.16 -1.36 14.14
CA MET A 103 0.50 0.07 14.03
C MET A 103 -0.74 0.97 14.06
N PHE A 104 -1.87 0.52 13.51
CA PHE A 104 -3.15 1.21 13.70
C PHE A 104 -3.58 1.23 15.18
N GLU A 105 -3.37 0.14 15.91
CA GLU A 105 -3.65 0.09 17.34
C GLU A 105 -2.72 1.02 18.13
N GLU A 106 -1.43 1.08 17.78
CA GLU A 106 -0.46 2.01 18.35
C GLU A 106 -0.86 3.47 18.10
N LEU A 107 -1.30 3.82 16.89
CA LEU A 107 -1.84 5.16 16.58
C LEU A 107 -3.02 5.50 17.49
N ALA A 108 -3.91 4.55 17.76
CA ALA A 108 -5.05 4.79 18.64
C ALA A 108 -4.64 4.98 20.11
N ILE A 109 -3.58 4.29 20.57
CA ILE A 109 -3.04 4.44 21.92
C ILE A 109 -2.34 5.80 22.04
N ASN A 110 -1.42 6.11 21.12
CA ASN A 110 -0.67 7.37 21.16
C ASN A 110 -1.62 8.58 21.03
N ALA A 111 -2.62 8.52 20.15
CA ALA A 111 -3.61 9.58 20.02
C ALA A 111 -4.52 9.76 21.25
N ALA A 112 -4.57 8.80 22.18
CA ALA A 112 -5.26 8.98 23.44
C ALA A 112 -4.45 9.83 24.44
N GLU A 113 -3.12 9.76 24.34
CA GLU A 113 -2.17 10.42 25.25
C GLU A 113 -1.77 11.83 24.78
N VAL A 114 -1.98 12.17 23.50
CA VAL A 114 -1.61 13.49 22.98
C VAL A 114 -2.42 14.64 23.59
N ASP A 115 -1.73 15.76 23.79
CA ASP A 115 -2.32 17.09 23.90
C ASP A 115 -2.64 17.61 22.49
N GLU A 116 -3.90 17.98 22.25
CA GLU A 116 -4.34 18.44 20.92
C GLU A 116 -3.87 19.87 20.59
N ASP A 117 -3.46 20.62 21.61
CA ASP A 117 -2.86 21.95 21.48
C ASP A 117 -1.33 21.90 21.32
N ASP A 118 -0.70 20.73 21.50
CA ASP A 118 0.74 20.53 21.26
C ASP A 118 1.02 20.09 19.81
N ALA A 119 1.74 20.93 19.08
CA ALA A 119 2.08 20.68 17.69
C ALA A 119 3.08 19.52 17.51
N ASP A 120 3.95 19.26 18.49
CA ASP A 120 4.92 18.18 18.43
C ASP A 120 4.23 16.81 18.60
N ASP A 121 3.22 16.72 19.46
CA ASP A 121 2.40 15.52 19.63
C ASP A 121 1.66 15.13 18.32
N MET A 122 1.05 16.11 17.65
CA MET A 122 0.38 15.87 16.35
C MET A 122 1.37 15.48 15.25
N LYS A 123 2.58 16.05 15.28
CA LYS A 123 3.66 15.69 14.36
C LYS A 123 4.09 14.24 14.56
N ASP A 124 4.22 13.77 15.80
CA ASP A 124 4.59 12.37 16.09
C ASP A 124 3.54 11.38 15.54
N LEU A 125 2.25 11.71 15.65
CA LEU A 125 1.17 10.93 15.02
C LEU A 125 1.28 10.92 13.48
N ALA A 126 1.64 12.05 12.87
CA ALA A 126 1.87 12.14 11.43
C ALA A 126 3.05 11.26 10.98
N GLU A 127 4.16 11.29 11.73
CA GLU A 127 5.33 10.45 11.45
C GLU A 127 5.01 8.96 11.59
N LEU A 128 4.26 8.56 12.63
CA LEU A 128 3.81 7.19 12.81
C LEU A 128 2.87 6.75 11.69
N THR A 129 1.96 7.62 11.26
CA THR A 129 1.07 7.37 10.11
C THR A 129 1.88 7.15 8.83
N GLY A 130 2.90 7.98 8.59
CA GLY A 130 3.82 7.81 7.46
C GLY A 130 4.61 6.50 7.50
N LYS A 131 5.07 6.08 8.69
CA LYS A 131 5.72 4.77 8.90
C LYS A 131 4.75 3.62 8.59
N LEU A 132 3.50 3.70 9.05
CA LEU A 132 2.46 2.71 8.77
C LEU A 132 2.22 2.57 7.26
N MET A 133 2.13 3.68 6.54
CA MET A 133 1.89 3.67 5.09
C MET A 133 2.99 2.96 4.28
N LYS A 134 4.22 2.82 4.82
CA LYS A 134 5.26 2.00 4.18
C LYS A 134 4.85 0.54 4.06
N ASN A 135 4.06 0.00 4.99
CA ASN A 135 3.54 -1.36 4.88
C ASN A 135 2.48 -1.48 3.78
N CYS A 136 1.68 -0.43 3.56
CA CYS A 136 0.74 -0.39 2.43
C CYS A 136 1.49 -0.47 1.10
N LEU A 137 2.58 0.30 0.96
CA LEU A 137 3.44 0.27 -0.23
C LEU A 137 4.08 -1.11 -0.41
N ALA A 138 4.69 -1.67 0.63
CA ALA A 138 5.32 -2.99 0.58
C ALA A 138 4.33 -4.10 0.20
N CYS A 139 3.11 -4.07 0.76
CA CYS A 139 2.07 -5.03 0.40
C CYS A 139 1.64 -4.87 -1.07
N HIS A 140 1.41 -3.64 -1.53
CA HIS A 140 0.97 -3.37 -2.89
C HIS A 140 2.05 -3.63 -3.95
N GLU A 141 3.32 -3.57 -3.56
CA GLU A 141 4.47 -3.95 -4.39
C GLU A 141 4.63 -5.47 -4.48
N ALA A 142 4.28 -6.22 -3.43
CA ALA A 142 4.52 -7.65 -3.35
C ALA A 142 3.31 -8.52 -3.78
N PHE A 143 2.08 -8.04 -3.55
CA PHE A 143 0.87 -8.86 -3.65
C PHE A 143 -0.19 -8.23 -4.55
N THR A 144 -0.99 -9.09 -5.16
CA THR A 144 -2.22 -8.72 -5.84
C THR A 144 -3.32 -9.70 -5.47
N VAL A 145 -4.53 -9.19 -5.23
CA VAL A 145 -5.73 -10.00 -5.47
C VAL A 145 -5.71 -10.29 -6.96
N ASN A 146 -6.13 -11.43 -7.44
CA ASN A 146 -5.99 -11.91 -8.82
C ASN A 146 -6.25 -10.91 -9.96
#